data_AF-A0A945IF58-F1
#
_entry.id   AF-A0A945IF58-F1
#
_cell.length_a   1.000
_cell.length_b   1.000
_cell.length_c   1.000
_cell.angle_alpha   90.00
_cell.angle_beta   90.00
_cell.angle_gamma   90.00
#
_symmetry.space_group_name_H-M   'P 1'
#
loop_
_entity.id
_entity.type
_entity.pdbx_description
1 polymer ?
#
loop_
_entity_poly.entity_id
_entity_poly.type
_entity_poly.pdbx_seq_one_letter_code
_entity_poly.pdbx_strand_id
1 'polypeptide(L)' 'GDPACDLAISWTAFDVESKDAFRSTINLDEGTWARGRGWTIWKALITYSGLAETNAVEAQTSRRTIERILVDYALSQ' A
#
# COMPACT_ATOMS: atom_id res chain seq x y z
N GLY A 1 16.62 5.92 6.48
CA GLY A 1 15.15 5.77 6.37
C GLY A 1 14.79 4.33 6.62
N ASP A 2 13.50 4.01 6.75
CA ASP A 2 13.03 2.62 6.80
C ASP A 2 12.90 2.08 5.37
N PRO A 3 13.68 1.05 4.96
CA PRO A 3 13.64 0.50 3.60
C PRO A 3 12.29 -0.15 3.25
N ALA A 4 11.43 -0.43 4.24
CA ALA A 4 10.08 -0.94 3.98
C ALA A 4 9.21 0.04 3.18
N CYS A 5 9.57 1.32 3.11
CA CYS A 5 8.82 2.32 2.35
C CYS A 5 8.80 2.04 0.83
N ASP A 6 9.81 1.33 0.31
CA ASP A 6 9.92 0.93 -1.09
C ASP A 6 8.90 -0.17 -1.46
N LEU A 7 8.33 -0.86 -0.47
CA LEU A 7 7.29 -1.87 -0.68
C LEU A 7 5.94 -1.27 -1.08
N ALA A 8 5.77 0.05 -1.06
CA ALA A 8 4.49 0.72 -1.35
C ALA A 8 3.92 0.35 -2.73
N ILE A 9 4.79 0.05 -3.70
CA ILE A 9 4.41 -0.39 -5.04
C ILE A 9 3.48 -1.62 -5.04
N SER A 10 3.61 -2.46 -4.01
CA SER A 10 2.81 -3.68 -3.80
C SER A 10 1.31 -3.42 -3.67
N TRP A 11 0.91 -2.22 -3.23
CA TRP A 11 -0.51 -1.85 -3.08
C TRP A 11 -0.95 -0.72 -4.02
N THR A 12 -0.01 0.01 -4.62
CA THR A 12 -0.32 1.16 -5.49
C THR A 12 -0.30 0.82 -6.98
N ALA A 13 0.49 -0.17 -7.41
CA ALA A 13 0.67 -0.47 -8.84
C ALA A 13 0.35 -1.93 -9.19
N PHE A 14 0.80 -2.87 -8.37
CA PHE A 14 0.61 -4.30 -8.64
C PHE A 14 -0.83 -4.73 -8.48
N ASP A 15 -1.25 -5.75 -9.23
CA ASP A 15 -2.44 -6.56 -8.98
C ASP A 15 -2.11 -7.69 -7.98
N VAL A 16 -3.01 -8.65 -7.78
CA VAL A 16 -2.79 -9.75 -6.83
C VAL A 16 -1.63 -10.64 -7.29
N GLU A 17 -1.62 -11.03 -8.56
CA GLU A 17 -0.66 -11.98 -9.14
C GLU A 17 0.76 -11.40 -9.14
N SER A 18 0.92 -10.15 -9.56
CA SER A 18 2.21 -9.46 -9.56
C SER A 18 2.71 -9.16 -8.13
N LYS A 19 1.82 -8.88 -7.18
CA LYS A 19 2.20 -8.71 -5.77
C LYS A 19 2.71 -10.03 -5.18
N ASP A 20 2.06 -11.16 -5.47
CA ASP A 20 2.47 -12.47 -4.97
C ASP A 20 3.81 -12.92 -5.58
N ALA A 21 3.99 -12.69 -6.89
CA ALA A 21 5.26 -12.91 -7.57
C ALA A 21 6.39 -12.03 -6.99
N PHE A 22 6.10 -10.75 -6.75
CA PHE A 22 7.05 -9.84 -6.12
C PHE A 22 7.43 -10.34 -4.71
N ARG A 23 6.42 -10.61 -3.86
CA ARG A 23 6.62 -11.05 -2.48
C ARG A 23 7.40 -12.36 -2.36
N SER A 24 7.14 -13.33 -3.24
CA SER A 24 7.90 -14.59 -3.27
C SER A 24 9.34 -14.42 -3.78
N THR A 25 9.62 -13.39 -4.57
CA THR A 25 10.97 -13.09 -5.08
C THR A 25 11.82 -12.34 -4.06
N ILE A 26 11.23 -11.35 -3.39
CA ILE A 26 11.93 -10.56 -2.36
C ILE A 26 11.74 -11.19 -0.98
N ASN A 27 12.71 -12.02 -0.57
CA ASN A 27 12.73 -12.76 0.69
C ASN A 27 12.91 -11.84 1.93
N LEU A 28 11.86 -11.08 2.26
CA LEU A 28 11.79 -10.18 3.42
C LEU A 28 10.91 -10.78 4.52
N ASP A 29 11.22 -10.43 5.77
CA ASP A 29 10.44 -10.87 6.93
C ASP A 29 9.05 -10.21 6.99
N GLU A 30 8.12 -10.87 7.69
CA GLU A 30 6.75 -10.39 7.88
C GLU A 30 6.67 -9.01 8.56
N GLY A 31 7.60 -8.70 9.47
CA GLY A 31 7.67 -7.39 10.13
C GLY A 31 7.98 -6.27 9.12
N THR A 32 8.84 -6.54 8.15
CA THR A 32 9.14 -5.61 7.05
C THR A 32 7.93 -5.39 6.14
N TRP A 33 7.17 -6.44 5.82
CA TRP A 33 5.89 -6.30 5.10
C TRP A 33 4.85 -5.50 5.89
N ALA A 34 4.75 -5.72 7.20
CA ALA A 34 3.85 -4.97 8.08
C ALA A 34 4.21 -3.47 8.10
N ARG A 35 5.49 -3.12 8.21
CA ARG A 35 5.94 -1.71 8.11
C ARG A 35 5.66 -1.14 6.72
N GLY A 36 5.87 -1.90 5.65
CA GLY A 36 5.57 -1.48 4.28
C GLY A 36 4.10 -1.13 4.06
N ARG A 37 3.18 -1.94 4.62
CA ARG A 37 1.76 -1.59 4.69
C ARG A 37 1.52 -0.28 5.44
N GLY A 38 2.13 -0.14 6.61
CA GLY A 38 2.05 1.07 7.44
C GLY A 38 2.46 2.34 6.70
N TRP A 39 3.60 2.30 6.01
CA TRP A 39 4.07 3.41 5.17
C TRP A 39 3.10 3.76 4.05
N THR A 40 2.49 2.74 3.44
CA THR A 40 1.59 2.94 2.30
C THR A 40 0.25 3.52 2.74
N ILE A 41 -0.35 3.00 3.82
CA ILE A 41 -1.61 3.54 4.34
C ILE A 41 -1.44 4.95 4.89
N TRP A 42 -0.32 5.26 5.55
CA TRP A 42 0.00 6.61 6.01
C TRP A 42 0.04 7.62 4.86
N LYS A 43 0.77 7.30 3.77
CA LYS A 43 0.81 8.16 2.57
C LYS A 43 -0.56 8.33 1.94
N ALA A 44 -1.29 7.22 1.73
CA ALA A 44 -2.61 7.26 1.10
C ALA A 44 -3.63 8.08 1.91
N LEU A 45 -3.60 8.01 3.25
CA LEU A 45 -4.47 8.81 4.11
C LEU A 45 -4.16 10.31 4.02
N ILE A 46 -2.88 10.70 4.00
CA ILE A 46 -2.46 12.10 3.84
C ILE A 46 -2.88 12.62 2.46
N THR A 47 -2.62 11.86 1.39
CA THR A 47 -3.00 12.28 0.04
C THR A 47 -4.52 12.39 -0.10
N TYR A 48 -5.27 11.43 0.44
CA TYR A 48 -6.73 11.47 0.42
C TYR A 48 -7.26 12.71 1.15
N SER A 49 -6.81 12.99 2.38
CA SER A 49 -7.30 14.13 3.15
C SER A 49 -6.87 15.47 2.57
N GLY A 50 -5.68 15.57 2.00
CA GLY A 50 -5.14 16.81 1.44
C GLY A 50 -5.68 17.16 0.05
N LEU A 51 -6.11 16.17 -0.74
CA LEU A 51 -6.50 16.36 -2.13
C LEU A 51 -7.97 16.05 -2.44
N ALA A 52 -8.77 15.64 -1.45
CA ALA A 52 -10.18 15.27 -1.64
C ALA A 52 -11.00 16.33 -2.39
N GLU A 53 -10.76 17.62 -2.13
CA GLU A 53 -11.54 18.72 -2.70
C GLU A 53 -10.91 19.34 -3.96
N THR A 54 -9.62 19.09 -4.20
CA THR A 54 -8.83 19.78 -5.23
C THR A 54 -8.40 18.86 -6.38
N ASN A 55 -8.31 17.54 -6.13
CA ASN A 55 -7.96 16.55 -7.13
C ASN A 55 -8.69 15.23 -6.86
N ALA A 56 -9.89 15.12 -7.43
CA ALA A 56 -10.74 13.94 -7.29
C ALA A 56 -10.09 12.64 -7.80
N VAL A 57 -9.21 12.72 -8.81
CA VAL A 57 -8.52 11.54 -9.35
C VAL A 57 -7.54 10.98 -8.34
N GLU A 58 -6.69 11.83 -7.76
CA GLU A 58 -5.72 11.42 -6.73
C GLU A 58 -6.40 10.97 -5.44
N ALA A 59 -7.49 11.64 -5.05
CA ALA A 59 -8.31 11.21 -3.93
C ALA A 59 -8.89 9.81 -4.17
N GLN A 60 -9.46 9.53 -5.35
CA GLN A 60 -10.01 8.22 -5.65
C GLN A 60 -8.92 7.13 -5.71
N THR A 61 -7.74 7.44 -6.25
CA THR A 61 -6.59 6.52 -6.25
C THR A 61 -6.10 6.21 -4.84
N SER A 62 -6.01 7.23 -3.99
CA SER A 62 -5.64 7.08 -2.57
C SER A 62 -6.67 6.23 -1.82
N ARG A 63 -7.97 6.48 -2.05
CA ARG A 63 -9.07 5.70 -1.48
C ARG A 63 -8.97 4.22 -1.87
N ARG A 64 -8.78 3.91 -3.15
CA ARG A 64 -8.58 2.52 -3.62
C ARG A 64 -7.39 1.87 -2.93
N THR A 65 -6.28 2.59 -2.78
CA THR A 65 -5.09 2.08 -2.08
C THR A 65 -5.39 1.73 -0.63
N ILE A 66 -6.14 2.59 0.09
CA ILE A 66 -6.60 2.32 1.46
C ILE A 66 -7.44 1.03 1.50
N GLU A 67 -8.44 0.92 0.63
CA GLU A 67 -9.32 -0.25 0.56
C GLU A 67 -8.53 -1.54 0.28
N ARG A 68 -7.56 -1.50 -0.64
CA ARG A 68 -6.68 -2.65 -0.95
C ARG A 68 -5.84 -3.08 0.24
N ILE A 69 -5.31 -2.14 1.02
CA ILE A 69 -4.51 -2.45 2.21
C ILE A 69 -5.38 -3.07 3.31
N LEU A 70 -6.61 -2.56 3.50
CA LEU A 70 -7.53 -3.12 4.49
C LEU A 70 -7.93 -4.56 4.16
N VAL A 71 -8.20 -4.85 2.88
CA VAL A 71 -8.45 -6.23 2.40
C VAL A 71 -7.22 -7.12 2.60
N ASP A 72 -6.03 -6.66 2.20
CA ASP A 72 -4.78 -7.40 2.39
C ASP A 72 -4.52 -7.72 3.86
N TYR A 73 -4.73 -6.74 4.75
CA TYR A 73 -4.53 -6.91 6.18
C TYR A 73 -5.48 -7.98 6.74
N ALA A 74 -6.77 -7.91 6.39
CA ALA A 74 -7.78 -8.87 6.82
C ALA A 74 -7.50 -10.31 6.35
N LEU A 75 -6.87 -10.48 5.17
CA LEU A 75 -6.47 -11.79 4.63
C LEU A 75 -5.14 -12.31 5.20
N SER A 76 -4.37 -11.46 5.88
CA SER A 76 -3.06 -11.78 6.46
C SER A 76 -3.10 -12.07 7.96
N GLN A 77 -4.30 -12.16 8.55
CA GLN A 77 -4.56 -12.62 9.92
C GLN A 77 -4.90 -14.12 9.91
#